data_AF-A0A1M6WIT9-F1
#
_entry.id   AF-A0A1M6WIT9-F1
#
_cell.length_a   1.000
_cell.length_b   1.000
_cell.length_c   1.000
_cell.angle_alpha   90.00
_cell.angle_beta   90.00
_cell.angle_gamma   90.00
#
_symmetry.space_group_name_H-M   'P 1'
#
loop_
_entity.id
_entity.type
_entity.pdbx_description
1 polymer ?
#
loop_
_entity_poly.entity_id
_entity_poly.type
_entity_poly.pdbx_seq_one_letter_code
_entity_poly.pdbx_strand_id
1 'polypeptide(L)'
;MVKRKRTTEPKYKRLSRIYYNRMFPRRQDAIQVAWSVAAGVFIGIWPTIGVAIILTVAFCALFRLPKVPGIVSSFVANPLTQFGFFYPTGYMLGCKIVHPEAIKFDFLEEFQGLSFKNFTTVISHLWNDAADHLLAFMIGITIVAAIGGAIFFFLAYFIVSYRKKKWIAAKTGYIHNLIAEDEVLIKEAHKGKKPMMHIYPFKALRPVNPAEAETISALPYDVMNRAEAKAMAEGLPHSYLRVTRAELELPDSVDAYDPKVYAHARENLDKMIEDGVIAFDPKPCLYVYRQTMNGREQYGLVCCVPAADYFNGTIKKHELTRADKEEDRLRHVLATNANTGPVFLTYRDNGQFDIFGAVTKRKPVYDFVSKGDGFGHTVWVIDDDAEIEAIRKSFEEIPVSYIADGHHRSAAGARAASYRAEQNPKNTGNEEYNRYLAILFPSTQLKILDYNRVLKDLNGRTPEQLMEEMKLVFDIEELPSMQSPSKQNQVNFYMGGKWYACTFKDKFLKNLGPVDSLDVALLQKLVLKPLFDIDDPRTSKRIDFVGGIRGLGELVKRVDSGECACAFAMYPTTLDQLMSIADAGEIMPPKSTWFEPKLRDGLLVHTLD
;
A
#
# COMPACT_ATOMS: atom_id res chain seq x y z
N MET A 1 -10.06 -14.44 -30.34
CA MET A 1 -10.54 -13.26 -31.11
C MET A 1 -12.00 -12.98 -30.78
N VAL A 2 -12.28 -12.06 -29.86
CA VAL A 2 -13.68 -11.68 -29.52
C VAL A 2 -14.21 -10.74 -30.62
N LYS A 3 -15.21 -11.18 -31.39
CA LYS A 3 -15.94 -10.34 -32.35
C LYS A 3 -16.53 -9.13 -31.61
N ARG A 4 -15.95 -7.94 -31.78
CA ARG A 4 -16.52 -6.68 -31.29
C ARG A 4 -17.92 -6.49 -31.88
N LYS A 5 -18.97 -6.56 -31.05
CA LYS A 5 -20.32 -6.11 -31.39
C LYS A 5 -20.24 -4.69 -31.96
N ARG A 6 -20.63 -4.50 -33.24
CA ARG A 6 -20.83 -3.16 -33.82
C ARG A 6 -21.97 -2.49 -33.05
N THR A 7 -21.65 -1.50 -32.23
CA THR A 7 -22.65 -0.72 -31.49
C THR A 7 -23.41 0.18 -32.47
N THR A 8 -24.74 0.04 -32.49
CA THR A 8 -25.72 0.86 -33.21
C THR A 8 -25.94 2.23 -32.54
N GLU A 9 -24.85 2.89 -32.12
CA GLU A 9 -24.96 4.19 -31.45
C GLU A 9 -25.23 5.32 -32.46
N PRO A 10 -26.23 6.19 -32.21
CA PRO A 10 -26.48 7.37 -33.03
C PRO A 10 -25.24 8.28 -33.14
N LYS A 11 -25.04 8.92 -34.29
CA LYS A 11 -23.85 9.76 -34.61
C LYS A 11 -23.60 10.85 -33.55
N TYR A 12 -24.64 11.46 -32.99
CA TYR A 12 -24.52 12.51 -31.97
C TYR A 12 -24.04 11.98 -30.60
N LYS A 13 -24.48 10.79 -30.16
CA LYS A 13 -23.98 10.14 -28.93
C LYS A 13 -22.52 9.74 -29.07
N ARG A 14 -22.12 9.28 -30.25
CA ARG A 14 -20.72 8.95 -30.55
C ARG A 14 -19.82 10.18 -30.51
N LEU A 15 -20.26 11.28 -31.13
CA LEU A 15 -19.51 12.54 -31.16
C LEU A 15 -19.39 13.16 -29.76
N SER A 16 -20.48 13.26 -29.01
CA SER A 16 -20.46 13.78 -27.63
C SER A 16 -19.52 12.96 -26.73
N ARG A 17 -19.52 11.62 -26.83
CA ARG A 17 -18.57 10.77 -26.10
C ARG A 17 -17.11 11.05 -26.48
N ILE A 18 -16.83 11.27 -27.77
CA ILE A 18 -15.48 11.58 -28.24
C ILE A 18 -15.02 12.92 -27.67
N TYR A 19 -15.83 13.97 -27.78
CA TYR A 19 -15.52 15.29 -27.23
C TYR A 19 -15.34 15.24 -25.71
N TYR A 20 -16.24 14.56 -25.00
CA TYR A 20 -16.15 14.39 -23.54
C TYR A 20 -14.91 13.62 -23.09
N ASN A 21 -14.45 12.63 -23.88
CA ASN A 21 -13.22 11.89 -23.58
C ASN A 21 -11.95 12.66 -23.92
N ARG A 22 -12.01 13.55 -24.90
CA ARG A 22 -10.89 14.43 -25.29
C ARG A 22 -10.75 15.62 -24.34
N MET A 23 -11.86 16.16 -23.86
CA MET A 23 -11.91 17.26 -22.89
C MET A 23 -11.52 16.78 -21.49
N PHE A 24 -11.97 15.59 -21.08
CA PHE A 24 -11.65 14.99 -19.77
C PHE A 24 -11.00 13.60 -19.95
N PRO A 25 -9.71 13.58 -20.29
CA PRO A 25 -8.96 12.34 -20.51
C PRO A 25 -8.80 11.55 -19.21
N ARG A 26 -8.96 10.22 -19.28
CA ARG A 26 -8.91 9.32 -18.10
C ARG A 26 -7.49 8.95 -17.65
N ARG A 27 -6.50 9.18 -18.52
CA ARG A 27 -5.10 8.74 -18.34
C ARG A 27 -4.13 9.89 -18.06
N GLN A 28 -4.57 11.14 -18.20
CA GLN A 28 -3.70 12.30 -18.00
C GLN A 28 -3.78 12.77 -16.54
N ASP A 29 -2.79 13.57 -16.17
CA ASP A 29 -2.76 14.21 -14.86
C ASP A 29 -3.90 15.24 -14.72
N ALA A 30 -4.62 15.18 -13.60
CA ALA A 30 -5.81 16.01 -13.40
C ALA A 30 -5.47 17.50 -13.23
N ILE A 31 -4.31 17.80 -12.62
CA ILE A 31 -3.85 19.17 -12.40
C ILE A 31 -3.45 19.79 -13.74
N GLN A 32 -2.71 19.06 -14.58
CA GLN A 32 -2.34 19.54 -15.92
C GLN A 32 -3.56 19.82 -16.81
N VAL A 33 -4.58 18.95 -16.77
CA VAL A 33 -5.84 19.18 -17.50
C VAL A 33 -6.58 20.39 -16.95
N ALA A 34 -6.64 20.55 -15.63
CA ALA A 34 -7.29 21.69 -14.99
C ALA A 34 -6.64 23.03 -15.37
N TRP A 35 -5.31 23.10 -15.38
CA TRP A 35 -4.57 24.28 -15.85
C TRP A 35 -4.83 24.60 -17.33
N SER A 36 -4.93 23.56 -18.18
CA SER A 36 -5.27 23.74 -19.59
C SER A 36 -6.66 24.36 -19.76
N VAL A 37 -7.64 23.84 -19.01
CA VAL A 37 -9.02 24.33 -19.04
C VAL A 37 -9.08 25.79 -18.53
N ALA A 38 -8.43 26.07 -17.41
CA ALA A 38 -8.38 27.39 -16.80
C ALA A 38 -7.81 28.44 -17.77
N ALA A 39 -6.70 28.11 -18.44
CA ALA A 39 -6.08 28.98 -19.43
C ALA A 39 -7.01 29.25 -20.62
N GLY A 40 -7.68 28.22 -21.15
CA GLY A 40 -8.63 28.41 -22.25
C GLY A 40 -9.84 29.26 -21.88
N VAL A 41 -10.35 29.13 -20.65
CA VAL A 41 -11.46 29.98 -20.17
C VAL A 41 -10.99 31.41 -19.94
N PHE A 42 -9.85 31.60 -19.29
CA PHE A 42 -9.28 32.93 -19.05
C PHE A 42 -9.06 33.68 -20.37
N ILE A 43 -8.36 33.06 -21.32
CA ILE A 43 -8.08 33.65 -22.63
C ILE A 43 -9.38 33.87 -23.40
N GLY A 44 -10.36 32.98 -23.29
CA GLY A 44 -11.63 33.14 -23.98
C GLY A 44 -12.51 34.28 -23.45
N ILE A 45 -12.39 34.62 -22.16
CA ILE A 45 -13.06 35.77 -21.55
C ILE A 45 -12.31 37.07 -21.84
N TRP A 46 -10.97 37.01 -21.91
CA TRP A 46 -10.13 38.16 -22.22
C TRP A 46 -10.46 38.76 -23.60
N PRO A 47 -10.26 40.07 -23.84
CA PRO A 47 -10.47 40.70 -25.16
C PRO A 47 -9.45 40.28 -26.24
N THR A 48 -9.46 39.00 -26.62
CA THR A 48 -8.58 38.40 -27.64
C THR A 48 -9.36 37.99 -28.89
N ILE A 49 -10.28 38.83 -29.34
CA ILE A 49 -11.20 38.53 -30.46
C ILE A 49 -10.41 38.06 -31.68
N GLY A 50 -10.79 36.90 -32.23
CA GLY A 50 -10.16 36.32 -33.43
C GLY A 50 -8.86 35.54 -33.19
N VAL A 51 -8.20 35.65 -32.02
CA VAL A 51 -6.91 34.99 -31.74
C VAL A 51 -6.89 34.13 -30.48
N ALA A 52 -8.01 34.04 -29.74
CA ALA A 52 -8.11 33.29 -28.48
C ALA A 52 -7.57 31.85 -28.57
N ILE A 53 -8.00 31.09 -29.58
CA ILE A 53 -7.57 29.68 -29.74
C ILE A 53 -6.06 29.58 -29.95
N ILE A 54 -5.46 30.49 -30.73
CA ILE A 54 -4.02 30.51 -31.01
C ILE A 54 -3.26 30.78 -29.72
N LEU A 55 -3.71 31.77 -28.94
CA LEU A 55 -3.12 32.11 -27.64
C LEU A 55 -3.23 30.96 -26.64
N THR A 56 -4.37 30.25 -26.60
CA THR A 56 -4.53 29.08 -25.73
C THR A 56 -3.60 27.94 -26.14
N VAL A 57 -3.44 27.68 -27.43
CA VAL A 57 -2.50 26.66 -27.92
C VAL A 57 -1.06 27.03 -27.58
N ALA A 58 -0.67 28.29 -27.77
CA ALA A 58 0.65 28.80 -27.43
C ALA A 58 0.92 28.69 -25.92
N PHE A 59 -0.03 29.08 -25.08
CA PHE A 59 0.05 28.94 -23.63
C PHE A 59 0.22 27.46 -23.22
N CYS A 60 -0.64 26.57 -23.74
CA CYS A 60 -0.52 25.15 -23.43
C CYS A 60 0.82 24.57 -23.92
N ALA A 61 1.35 25.02 -25.06
CA ALA A 61 2.66 24.58 -25.54
C ALA A 61 3.79 25.07 -24.62
N LEU A 62 3.77 26.35 -24.22
CA LEU A 62 4.78 26.97 -23.36
C LEU A 62 4.90 26.25 -22.01
N PHE A 63 3.77 25.88 -21.41
CA PHE A 63 3.73 25.19 -20.11
C PHE A 63 3.64 23.66 -20.20
N ARG A 64 3.85 23.08 -21.39
CA ARG A 64 3.78 21.62 -21.64
C ARG A 64 2.45 20.99 -21.19
N LEU A 65 1.35 21.73 -21.32
CA LEU A 65 0.01 21.33 -20.92
C LEU A 65 -0.78 20.65 -22.07
N PRO A 66 -1.77 19.79 -21.75
CA PRO A 66 -2.71 19.25 -22.73
C PRO A 66 -3.44 20.33 -23.54
N LYS A 67 -3.17 20.40 -24.85
CA LYS A 67 -3.75 21.41 -25.75
C LYS A 67 -5.26 21.26 -25.92
N VAL A 68 -5.75 20.03 -26.03
CA VAL A 68 -7.16 19.75 -26.40
C VAL A 68 -8.14 20.24 -25.33
N PRO A 69 -7.95 19.98 -24.02
CA PRO A 69 -8.81 20.55 -22.99
C PRO A 69 -8.88 22.09 -23.01
N GLY A 70 -7.75 22.77 -23.24
CA GLY A 70 -7.71 24.23 -23.33
C GLY A 70 -8.42 24.78 -24.57
N ILE A 71 -8.20 24.19 -25.74
CA ILE A 71 -8.92 24.59 -26.97
C ILE A 71 -10.42 24.42 -26.78
N VAL A 72 -10.85 23.27 -26.25
CA VAL A 72 -12.27 22.99 -26.04
C VAL A 72 -12.87 23.95 -25.03
N SER A 73 -12.16 24.31 -23.94
CA SER A 73 -12.66 25.23 -22.92
C SER A 73 -12.74 26.69 -23.39
N SER A 74 -12.05 27.04 -24.47
CA SER A 74 -12.12 28.36 -25.11
C SER A 74 -13.46 28.64 -25.81
N PHE A 75 -14.43 27.71 -25.76
CA PHE A 75 -15.80 27.89 -26.29
C PHE A 75 -16.54 29.10 -25.68
N VAL A 76 -16.11 29.56 -24.51
CA VAL A 76 -16.61 30.78 -23.87
C VAL A 76 -16.30 32.04 -24.68
N ALA A 77 -15.39 31.98 -25.66
CA ALA A 77 -15.08 33.04 -26.61
C ALA A 77 -16.07 33.04 -27.79
N ASN A 78 -17.29 33.53 -27.56
CA ASN A 78 -18.25 33.78 -28.62
C ASN A 78 -18.95 35.13 -28.41
N PRO A 79 -19.49 35.76 -29.47
CA PRO A 79 -20.07 37.10 -29.37
C PRO A 79 -21.18 37.22 -28.32
N LEU A 80 -22.00 36.17 -28.16
CA LEU A 80 -23.11 36.18 -27.21
C LEU A 80 -22.61 36.22 -25.76
N THR A 81 -21.64 35.39 -25.40
CA THR A 81 -21.09 35.37 -24.03
C THR A 81 -20.16 36.55 -23.76
N GLN A 82 -19.37 36.97 -24.74
CA GLN A 82 -18.45 38.09 -24.60
C GLN A 82 -19.21 39.41 -24.47
N PHE A 83 -20.02 39.80 -25.46
CA PHE A 83 -20.74 41.08 -25.45
C PHE A 83 -21.99 41.06 -24.57
N GLY A 84 -22.65 39.90 -24.42
CA GLY A 84 -23.87 39.79 -23.63
C GLY A 84 -23.66 39.59 -22.14
N PHE A 85 -22.47 39.16 -21.70
CA PHE A 85 -22.24 38.84 -20.29
C PHE A 85 -20.88 39.31 -19.78
N PHE A 86 -19.77 38.78 -20.33
CA PHE A 86 -18.46 38.99 -19.74
C PHE A 86 -17.99 40.45 -19.83
N TYR A 87 -18.16 41.10 -20.98
CA TYR A 87 -17.68 42.47 -21.17
C TYR A 87 -18.50 43.50 -20.38
N PRO A 88 -19.85 43.47 -20.39
CA PRO A 88 -20.64 44.34 -19.52
C PRO A 88 -20.32 44.13 -18.04
N THR A 89 -20.22 42.88 -17.59
CA THR A 89 -19.92 42.55 -16.19
C THR A 89 -18.52 43.03 -15.80
N GLY A 90 -17.54 42.80 -16.68
CA GLY A 90 -16.17 43.28 -16.50
C GLY A 90 -16.15 44.80 -16.40
N TYR A 91 -16.76 45.51 -17.34
CA TYR A 91 -16.81 46.96 -17.31
C TYR A 91 -17.49 47.51 -16.04
N MET A 92 -18.65 46.98 -15.66
CA MET A 92 -19.36 47.38 -14.43
C MET A 92 -18.50 47.17 -13.17
N LEU A 93 -17.79 46.04 -13.10
CA LEU A 93 -16.89 45.74 -11.99
C LEU A 93 -15.69 46.70 -11.97
N GLY A 94 -15.13 46.98 -13.15
CA GLY A 94 -14.06 47.95 -13.33
C GLY A 94 -14.43 49.35 -12.89
N CYS A 95 -15.62 49.83 -13.26
CA CYS A 95 -16.11 51.16 -12.90
C CYS A 95 -16.25 51.34 -11.39
N LYS A 96 -16.56 50.26 -10.66
CA LYS A 96 -16.59 50.26 -9.18
C LYS A 96 -15.21 50.39 -8.54
N ILE A 97 -14.14 50.14 -9.28
CA ILE A 97 -12.75 50.17 -8.80
C ILE A 97 -12.07 51.47 -9.23
N VAL A 98 -12.21 51.84 -10.50
CA VAL A 98 -11.51 52.97 -11.12
C VAL A 98 -12.29 54.28 -10.96
N HIS A 99 -13.61 54.23 -10.76
CA HIS A 99 -14.48 55.40 -10.67
C HIS A 99 -14.27 56.40 -11.81
N PRO A 100 -14.35 55.95 -13.09
CA PRO A 100 -14.07 56.83 -14.22
C PRO A 100 -15.10 57.95 -14.32
N GLU A 101 -14.67 59.15 -14.68
CA GLU A 101 -15.58 60.29 -14.91
C GLU A 101 -16.59 59.99 -16.02
N ALA A 102 -17.75 60.64 -16.00
CA ALA A 102 -18.73 60.50 -17.07
C ALA A 102 -18.10 60.88 -18.42
N ILE A 103 -18.25 60.02 -19.42
CA ILE A 103 -17.78 60.28 -20.78
C ILE A 103 -18.48 61.55 -21.28
N LYS A 104 -17.75 62.65 -21.41
CA LYS A 104 -18.24 63.93 -21.98
C LYS A 104 -18.14 63.98 -23.50
N PHE A 105 -17.73 62.86 -24.09
CA PHE A 105 -17.39 62.70 -25.49
C PHE A 105 -18.62 62.22 -26.29
N ASP A 106 -18.98 62.96 -27.34
CA ASP A 106 -19.97 62.50 -28.32
C ASP A 106 -19.30 61.58 -29.35
N PHE A 107 -19.38 60.28 -29.09
CA PHE A 107 -18.78 59.26 -29.95
C PHE A 107 -19.33 59.28 -31.37
N LEU A 108 -20.61 59.62 -31.57
CA LEU A 108 -21.21 59.58 -32.89
C LEU A 108 -20.72 60.75 -33.76
N GLU A 109 -20.46 61.91 -33.15
CA GLU A 109 -19.99 63.10 -33.84
C GLU A 109 -18.55 62.94 -34.36
N GLU A 110 -17.62 62.42 -33.55
CA GLU A 110 -16.25 62.14 -34.01
C GLU A 110 -16.19 60.99 -35.01
N PHE A 111 -17.03 59.96 -34.84
CA PHE A 111 -17.04 58.82 -35.76
C PHE A 111 -17.59 59.19 -37.15
N GLN A 112 -18.51 60.15 -37.23
CA GLN A 112 -18.95 60.74 -38.50
C GLN A 112 -17.83 61.52 -39.21
N GLY A 113 -16.87 62.07 -38.47
CA GLY A 113 -15.70 62.76 -38.99
C GLY A 113 -14.50 61.86 -39.30
N LEU A 114 -14.59 60.54 -39.05
CA LEU A 114 -13.46 59.62 -39.15
C LEU A 114 -12.96 59.46 -40.60
N SER A 115 -11.68 59.74 -40.82
CA SER A 115 -10.98 59.52 -42.09
C SER A 115 -9.58 58.97 -41.83
N PHE A 116 -8.91 58.45 -42.86
CA PHE A 116 -7.52 58.01 -42.75
C PHE A 116 -6.54 59.13 -42.32
N LYS A 117 -6.90 60.42 -42.50
CA LYS A 117 -6.04 61.57 -42.19
C LYS A 117 -6.10 62.02 -40.72
N ASN A 118 -7.22 61.81 -40.05
CA ASN A 118 -7.44 62.19 -38.64
C ASN A 118 -7.61 60.97 -37.72
N PHE A 119 -7.43 59.76 -38.24
CA PHE A 119 -7.54 58.51 -37.49
C PHE A 119 -6.67 58.51 -36.22
N THR A 120 -5.41 58.96 -36.30
CA THR A 120 -4.52 59.03 -35.13
C THR A 120 -4.98 60.05 -34.10
N THR A 121 -5.56 61.16 -34.56
CA THR A 121 -6.12 62.21 -33.68
C THR A 121 -7.36 61.69 -32.96
N VAL A 122 -8.31 61.08 -33.67
CA VAL A 122 -9.52 60.49 -33.08
C VAL A 122 -9.16 59.37 -32.10
N ILE A 123 -8.20 58.50 -32.44
CA ILE A 123 -7.70 57.47 -31.51
C ILE A 123 -7.01 58.09 -30.29
N SER A 124 -6.27 59.19 -30.46
CA SER A 124 -5.63 59.87 -29.32
C SER A 124 -6.64 60.58 -28.41
N HIS A 125 -7.72 61.15 -28.96
CA HIS A 125 -8.81 61.73 -28.19
C HIS A 125 -9.57 60.66 -27.43
N LEU A 126 -9.93 59.55 -28.09
CA LEU A 126 -10.51 58.38 -27.44
C LEU A 126 -9.61 57.83 -26.32
N TRP A 127 -8.29 57.82 -26.52
CA TRP A 127 -7.35 57.39 -25.49
C TRP A 127 -7.30 58.37 -24.32
N ASN A 128 -7.23 59.68 -24.58
CA ASN A 128 -7.13 60.69 -23.53
C ASN A 128 -8.44 60.87 -22.74
N ASP A 129 -9.59 60.77 -23.40
CA ASP A 129 -10.90 61.05 -22.81
C ASP A 129 -11.60 59.79 -22.27
N ALA A 130 -11.17 58.59 -22.69
CA ALA A 130 -11.72 57.32 -22.23
C ALA A 130 -10.67 56.35 -21.64
N ALA A 131 -9.45 56.82 -21.36
CA ALA A 131 -8.40 56.03 -20.71
C ALA A 131 -8.90 55.34 -19.44
N ASP A 132 -9.59 56.07 -18.56
CA ASP A 132 -10.09 55.53 -17.30
C ASP A 132 -11.19 54.47 -17.52
N HIS A 133 -11.98 54.60 -18.59
CA HIS A 133 -12.98 53.61 -18.99
C HIS A 133 -12.36 52.35 -19.58
N LEU A 134 -11.32 52.49 -20.39
CA LEU A 134 -10.55 51.37 -20.92
C LEU A 134 -9.81 50.65 -19.78
N LEU A 135 -9.23 51.40 -18.84
CA LEU A 135 -8.59 50.86 -17.66
C LEU A 135 -9.59 50.12 -16.77
N ALA A 136 -10.76 50.71 -16.52
CA ALA A 136 -11.87 50.07 -15.83
C ALA A 136 -12.25 48.75 -16.52
N PHE A 137 -12.48 48.78 -17.84
CA PHE A 137 -12.80 47.59 -18.62
C PHE A 137 -11.72 46.51 -18.47
N MET A 138 -10.44 46.86 -18.64
CA MET A 138 -9.33 45.92 -18.57
C MET A 138 -9.17 45.32 -17.17
N ILE A 139 -9.24 46.11 -16.11
CA ILE A 139 -9.18 45.62 -14.72
C ILE A 139 -10.36 44.68 -14.45
N GLY A 140 -11.56 45.11 -14.79
CA GLY A 140 -12.76 44.35 -14.51
C GLY A 140 -12.85 43.05 -15.31
N ILE A 141 -12.51 43.06 -16.61
CA ILE A 141 -12.50 41.84 -17.43
C ILE A 141 -11.39 40.88 -16.98
N THR A 142 -10.27 41.38 -16.47
CA THR A 142 -9.22 40.56 -15.86
C THR A 142 -9.74 39.79 -14.67
N ILE A 143 -10.47 40.47 -13.78
CA ILE A 143 -11.04 39.84 -12.59
C ILE A 143 -12.07 38.78 -13.00
N VAL A 144 -12.96 39.11 -13.94
CA VAL A 144 -13.97 38.16 -14.44
C VAL A 144 -13.30 36.94 -15.11
N ALA A 145 -12.25 37.14 -15.90
CA ALA A 145 -11.49 36.07 -16.53
C ALA A 145 -10.77 35.18 -15.50
N ALA A 146 -10.17 35.78 -14.47
CA ALA A 146 -9.49 35.05 -13.39
C ALA A 146 -10.48 34.19 -12.58
N ILE A 147 -11.63 34.76 -12.20
CA ILE A 147 -12.70 34.03 -11.50
C ILE A 147 -13.23 32.89 -12.37
N GLY A 148 -13.52 33.15 -13.64
CA GLY A 148 -13.97 32.12 -14.58
C GLY A 148 -12.94 31.00 -14.74
N GLY A 149 -11.67 31.35 -14.92
CA GLY A 149 -10.57 30.39 -14.99
C GLY A 149 -10.46 29.51 -13.75
N ALA A 150 -10.56 30.11 -12.55
CA ALA A 150 -10.50 29.38 -11.28
C ALA A 150 -11.69 28.42 -11.09
N ILE A 151 -12.92 28.86 -11.39
CA ILE A 151 -14.11 28.00 -11.29
C ILE A 151 -13.96 26.77 -12.20
N PHE A 152 -13.57 26.98 -13.45
CA PHE A 152 -13.42 25.90 -14.41
C PHE A 152 -12.18 25.02 -14.14
N PHE A 153 -11.14 25.56 -13.49
CA PHE A 153 -10.02 24.78 -12.97
C PHE A 153 -10.52 23.72 -11.99
N PHE A 154 -11.22 24.13 -10.93
CA PHE A 154 -11.71 23.20 -9.90
C PHE A 154 -12.69 22.19 -10.49
N LEU A 155 -13.60 22.63 -11.36
CA LEU A 155 -14.55 21.74 -12.02
C LEU A 155 -13.83 20.66 -12.85
N ALA A 156 -12.85 21.04 -13.67
CA ALA A 156 -12.07 20.10 -14.47
C ALA A 156 -11.25 19.15 -13.60
N TYR A 157 -10.62 19.66 -12.53
CA TYR A 157 -9.87 18.86 -11.58
C TYR A 157 -10.75 17.77 -10.95
N PHE A 158 -11.93 18.11 -10.45
CA PHE A 158 -12.84 17.15 -9.83
C PHE A 158 -13.35 16.11 -10.83
N ILE A 159 -13.74 16.53 -12.05
CA ILE A 159 -14.25 15.62 -13.09
C ILE A 159 -13.16 14.62 -13.51
N VAL A 160 -11.94 15.09 -13.77
CA VAL A 160 -10.83 14.23 -14.23
C VAL A 160 -10.38 13.31 -13.10
N SER A 161 -10.25 13.82 -11.88
CA SER A 161 -9.88 13.02 -10.70
C SER A 161 -10.87 11.90 -10.43
N TYR A 162 -12.18 12.21 -10.45
CA TYR A 162 -13.24 11.21 -10.31
C TYR A 162 -13.17 10.14 -11.40
N ARG A 163 -12.98 10.55 -12.66
CA ARG A 163 -12.91 9.62 -13.79
C ARG A 163 -11.67 8.74 -13.77
N LYS A 164 -10.52 9.29 -13.35
CA LYS A 164 -9.27 8.53 -13.15
C LYS A 164 -9.46 7.48 -12.06
N LYS A 165 -10.03 7.86 -10.91
CA LYS A 165 -10.36 6.94 -9.80
C LYS A 165 -11.28 5.81 -10.27
N LYS A 166 -12.35 6.12 -10.99
CA LYS A 166 -13.30 5.11 -11.52
C LYS A 166 -12.64 4.18 -12.55
N TRP A 167 -11.75 4.69 -13.39
CA TRP A 167 -11.02 3.87 -14.36
C TRP A 167 -10.03 2.91 -13.69
N ILE A 168 -9.30 3.38 -12.68
CA ILE A 168 -8.40 2.53 -11.88
C ILE A 168 -9.23 1.44 -11.18
N ALA A 169 -10.31 1.80 -10.49
CA ALA A 169 -11.17 0.84 -9.80
C ALA A 169 -11.73 -0.24 -10.76
N ALA A 170 -12.15 0.13 -11.97
CA ALA A 170 -12.62 -0.82 -12.97
C ALA A 170 -11.50 -1.77 -13.47
N LYS A 171 -10.27 -1.27 -13.62
CA LYS A 171 -9.12 -2.09 -14.01
C LYS A 171 -8.72 -3.05 -12.89
N THR A 172 -8.69 -2.57 -11.64
CA THR A 172 -8.44 -3.40 -10.46
C THR A 172 -9.50 -4.49 -10.31
N GLY A 173 -10.78 -4.18 -10.54
CA GLY A 173 -11.86 -5.18 -10.53
C GLY A 173 -11.73 -6.23 -11.65
N TYR A 174 -11.29 -5.81 -12.85
CA TYR A 174 -11.02 -6.74 -13.95
C TYR A 174 -9.86 -7.71 -13.63
N ILE A 175 -8.78 -7.21 -13.02
CA ILE A 175 -7.66 -8.05 -12.56
C ILE A 175 -8.12 -9.03 -11.48
N HIS A 176 -8.94 -8.60 -10.52
CA HIS A 176 -9.51 -9.52 -9.52
C HIS A 176 -10.36 -10.62 -10.16
N ASN A 177 -11.15 -10.29 -11.17
CA ASN A 177 -11.95 -11.29 -11.88
C ASN A 177 -11.08 -12.26 -12.69
N LEU A 178 -10.01 -11.77 -13.34
CA LEU A 178 -9.03 -12.62 -14.02
C LEU A 178 -8.35 -13.58 -13.04
N ILE A 179 -7.90 -13.06 -11.88
CA ILE A 179 -7.32 -13.89 -10.82
C ILE A 179 -8.33 -14.93 -10.33
N ALA A 180 -9.60 -14.55 -10.15
CA ALA A 180 -10.63 -15.49 -9.73
C ALA A 180 -10.94 -16.56 -10.80
N GLU A 181 -10.98 -16.18 -12.08
CA GLU A 181 -11.14 -17.11 -13.21
C GLU A 181 -9.93 -18.05 -13.33
N ASP A 182 -8.71 -17.53 -13.18
CA ASP A 182 -7.47 -18.30 -13.16
C ASP A 182 -7.42 -19.24 -11.95
N GLU A 183 -7.83 -18.79 -10.75
CA GLU A 183 -7.93 -19.64 -9.56
C GLU A 183 -8.86 -20.84 -9.79
N VAL A 184 -10.00 -20.63 -10.48
CA VAL A 184 -10.93 -21.70 -10.83
C VAL A 184 -10.30 -22.65 -11.85
N LEU A 185 -9.75 -22.13 -12.94
CA LEU A 185 -9.10 -22.94 -14.00
C LEU A 185 -7.91 -23.74 -13.46
N ILE A 186 -7.12 -23.13 -12.58
CA ILE A 186 -5.97 -23.76 -11.94
C ILE A 186 -6.45 -24.84 -10.96
N LYS A 187 -7.47 -24.58 -10.14
CA LYS A 187 -8.07 -25.62 -9.27
C LYS A 187 -8.62 -26.80 -10.07
N GLU A 188 -9.25 -26.55 -11.20
CA GLU A 188 -9.72 -27.61 -12.10
C GLU A 188 -8.57 -28.38 -12.75
N ALA A 189 -7.52 -27.70 -13.22
CA ALA A 189 -6.33 -28.31 -13.82
C ALA A 189 -5.49 -29.15 -12.83
N HIS A 190 -5.59 -28.83 -11.53
CA HIS A 190 -4.89 -29.54 -10.45
C HIS A 190 -5.78 -30.56 -9.72
N LYS A 191 -7.03 -30.73 -10.14
CA LYS A 191 -7.95 -31.72 -9.56
C LYS A 191 -7.38 -33.13 -9.76
N GLY A 192 -7.00 -33.78 -8.66
CA GLY A 192 -6.43 -35.14 -8.65
C GLY A 192 -4.90 -35.22 -8.74
N LYS A 193 -4.19 -34.08 -8.84
CA LYS A 193 -2.73 -34.04 -8.62
C LYS A 193 -2.47 -33.83 -7.13
N LYS A 194 -1.47 -34.53 -6.58
CA LYS A 194 -0.98 -34.20 -5.24
C LYS A 194 -0.26 -32.85 -5.33
N PRO A 195 -0.62 -31.85 -4.51
CA PRO A 195 0.16 -30.62 -4.45
C PRO A 195 1.57 -30.97 -3.97
N MET A 196 2.56 -30.30 -4.54
CA MET A 196 3.97 -30.48 -4.22
C MET A 196 4.65 -29.12 -4.27
N MET A 197 5.56 -28.87 -3.35
CA MET A 197 6.22 -27.58 -3.24
C MET A 197 7.45 -27.54 -4.15
N HIS A 198 7.48 -26.60 -5.08
CA HIS A 198 8.66 -26.33 -5.89
C HIS A 198 9.42 -25.13 -5.33
N ILE A 199 10.74 -25.25 -5.28
CA ILE A 199 11.65 -24.18 -4.88
C ILE A 199 12.69 -23.93 -5.97
N TYR A 200 13.12 -22.67 -6.07
CA TYR A 200 14.05 -22.22 -7.10
C TYR A 200 15.22 -21.46 -6.46
N PRO A 201 16.46 -21.75 -6.88
CA PRO A 201 17.60 -20.88 -6.61
C PRO A 201 17.42 -19.57 -7.38
N PHE A 202 18.07 -18.50 -6.91
CA PHE A 202 18.01 -17.20 -7.56
C PHE A 202 19.33 -16.45 -7.42
N LYS A 203 19.58 -15.53 -8.34
CA LYS A 203 20.72 -14.60 -8.26
C LYS A 203 20.36 -13.51 -7.27
N ALA A 204 20.80 -13.64 -6.02
CA ALA A 204 20.46 -12.66 -5.00
C ALA A 204 21.19 -11.35 -5.27
N LEU A 205 20.45 -10.24 -5.18
CA LEU A 205 21.04 -8.93 -4.97
C LEU A 205 21.28 -8.76 -3.46
N ARG A 206 22.54 -8.65 -3.04
CA ARG A 206 22.91 -8.70 -1.61
C ARG A 206 24.15 -7.85 -1.28
N PRO A 207 24.40 -7.52 0.00
CA PRO A 207 25.59 -6.78 0.43
C PRO A 207 26.90 -7.37 -0.09
N VAL A 208 27.75 -6.52 -0.67
CA VAL A 208 29.08 -6.93 -1.16
C VAL A 208 30.04 -7.11 0.01
N ASN A 209 30.02 -6.18 0.96
CA ASN A 209 30.85 -6.22 2.16
C ASN A 209 30.06 -6.84 3.33
N PRO A 210 30.45 -8.05 3.84
CA PRO A 210 29.80 -8.67 4.99
C PRO A 210 29.75 -7.79 6.24
N ALA A 211 30.73 -6.91 6.44
CA ALA A 211 30.79 -6.02 7.60
C ALA A 211 29.69 -4.95 7.60
N GLU A 212 29.10 -4.65 6.44
CA GLU A 212 28.03 -3.66 6.29
C GLU A 212 26.64 -4.30 6.29
N ALA A 213 26.56 -5.65 6.27
CA ALA A 213 25.30 -6.38 6.18
C ALA A 213 24.33 -6.01 7.32
N GLU A 214 24.82 -5.80 8.55
CA GLU A 214 24.02 -5.32 9.68
C GLU A 214 23.35 -3.98 9.34
N THR A 215 24.16 -2.98 8.94
CA THR A 215 23.72 -1.59 8.71
C THR A 215 22.90 -1.40 7.44
N ILE A 216 23.09 -2.27 6.45
CA ILE A 216 22.27 -2.32 5.24
C ILE A 216 20.93 -2.95 5.57
N SER A 217 20.92 -4.09 6.28
CA SER A 217 19.69 -4.81 6.57
C SER A 217 18.68 -3.96 7.36
N ALA A 218 17.40 -4.22 7.14
CA ALA A 218 16.31 -3.47 7.76
C ALA A 218 15.24 -4.41 8.34
N LEU A 219 14.51 -3.93 9.34
CA LEU A 219 13.26 -4.58 9.74
C LEU A 219 12.21 -4.44 8.62
N PRO A 220 11.20 -5.32 8.57
CA PRO A 220 10.14 -5.24 7.57
C PRO A 220 9.37 -3.92 7.64
N TYR A 221 8.91 -3.46 6.48
CA TYR A 221 8.21 -2.18 6.33
C TYR A 221 6.99 -1.99 7.27
N ASP A 222 6.36 -3.08 7.71
CA ASP A 222 5.10 -3.10 8.45
C ASP A 222 5.26 -3.14 9.98
N VAL A 223 6.49 -3.09 10.51
CA VAL A 223 6.74 -3.11 11.97
C VAL A 223 7.10 -1.75 12.56
N MET A 224 7.01 -0.68 11.75
CA MET A 224 7.30 0.70 12.17
C MET A 224 6.40 1.72 11.46
N ASN A 225 6.34 2.93 11.99
CA ASN A 225 5.79 4.10 11.33
C ASN A 225 6.89 4.95 10.65
N ARG A 226 6.53 6.10 10.05
CA ARG A 226 7.49 6.94 9.30
C ARG A 226 8.54 7.60 10.21
N ALA A 227 8.14 8.07 11.39
CA ALA A 227 9.05 8.71 12.33
C ALA A 227 10.06 7.70 12.89
N GLU A 228 9.60 6.50 13.23
CA GLU A 228 10.46 5.38 13.64
C GLU A 228 11.43 4.99 12.51
N ALA A 229 10.95 4.86 11.27
CA ALA A 229 11.82 4.57 10.12
C ALA A 229 12.91 5.63 9.91
N LYS A 230 12.58 6.92 10.06
CA LYS A 230 13.55 8.02 10.01
C LYS A 230 14.63 7.89 11.10
N ALA A 231 14.22 7.63 12.34
CA ALA A 231 15.14 7.46 13.46
C ALA A 231 16.03 6.21 13.28
N MET A 232 15.47 5.09 12.80
CA MET A 232 16.23 3.87 12.54
C MET A 232 17.25 4.01 11.40
N ALA A 233 16.99 4.89 10.42
CA ALA A 233 17.88 5.14 9.28
C ALA A 233 18.88 6.29 9.51
N GLU A 234 18.84 6.94 10.68
CA GLU A 234 19.71 8.07 11.00
C GLU A 234 21.19 7.63 11.05
N GLY A 235 22.06 8.35 10.35
CA GLY A 235 23.48 8.00 10.23
C GLY A 235 23.79 6.75 9.41
N LEU A 236 22.79 6.08 8.83
CA LEU A 236 22.94 4.89 8.00
C LEU A 236 22.60 5.20 6.53
N PRO A 237 23.60 5.62 5.71
CA PRO A 237 23.35 6.07 4.34
C PRO A 237 22.84 4.96 3.42
N HIS A 238 23.19 3.70 3.70
CA HIS A 238 22.80 2.54 2.90
C HIS A 238 21.77 1.63 3.60
N SER A 239 21.06 2.14 4.62
CA SER A 239 19.97 1.39 5.24
C SER A 239 18.89 1.07 4.22
N TYR A 240 18.51 -0.20 4.15
CA TYR A 240 17.50 -0.69 3.21
C TYR A 240 16.08 -0.15 3.51
N LEU A 241 15.88 0.51 4.66
CA LEU A 241 14.68 1.31 4.93
C LEU A 241 14.49 2.43 3.90
N ARG A 242 15.56 2.95 3.30
CA ARG A 242 15.46 3.94 2.21
C ARG A 242 14.80 3.36 0.95
N VAL A 243 14.82 2.03 0.78
CA VAL A 243 14.09 1.34 -0.29
C VAL A 243 12.69 0.96 0.17
N THR A 244 12.54 0.30 1.32
CA THR A 244 11.26 -0.28 1.75
C THR A 244 10.29 0.74 2.36
N ARG A 245 10.82 1.87 2.86
CA ARG A 245 10.14 3.02 3.49
C ARG A 245 10.65 4.35 2.90
N ALA A 246 10.75 4.43 1.57
CA ALA A 246 11.29 5.59 0.85
C ALA A 246 10.60 6.92 1.17
N GLU A 247 9.40 6.91 1.75
CA GLU A 247 8.74 8.13 2.22
C GLU A 247 9.50 8.80 3.37
N LEU A 248 10.41 8.09 4.06
CA LEU A 248 11.25 8.65 5.11
C LEU A 248 12.14 9.80 4.61
N GLU A 249 12.50 9.82 3.32
CA GLU A 249 13.36 10.86 2.71
C GLU A 249 12.57 11.99 2.04
N LEU A 250 11.24 11.89 2.03
CA LEU A 250 10.38 12.91 1.44
C LEU A 250 9.85 13.88 2.52
N PRO A 251 9.33 15.07 2.14
CA PRO A 251 8.65 15.96 3.08
C PRO A 251 7.46 15.27 3.76
N ASP A 252 7.21 15.56 5.05
CA ASP A 252 6.15 14.90 5.82
C ASP A 252 4.73 15.13 5.27
N SER A 253 4.56 16.18 4.46
CA SER A 253 3.33 16.46 3.72
C SER A 253 3.03 15.49 2.56
N VAL A 254 4.03 14.71 2.12
CA VAL A 254 3.86 13.69 1.07
C VAL A 254 3.23 12.45 1.69
N ASP A 255 2.10 12.03 1.12
CA ASP A 255 1.42 10.79 1.50
C ASP A 255 2.29 9.57 1.20
N ALA A 256 2.29 8.59 2.10
CA ALA A 256 3.13 7.39 1.96
C ALA A 256 2.79 6.54 0.73
N TYR A 257 1.59 6.72 0.15
CA TYR A 257 1.12 6.02 -1.05
C TYR A 257 1.23 6.86 -2.33
N ASP A 258 1.90 8.02 -2.28
CA ASP A 258 2.13 8.87 -3.44
C ASP A 258 3.03 8.16 -4.47
N PRO A 259 2.74 8.24 -5.79
CA PRO A 259 3.61 7.70 -6.84
C PRO A 259 5.10 8.06 -6.70
N LYS A 260 5.43 9.25 -6.18
CA LYS A 260 6.81 9.69 -5.94
C LYS A 260 7.55 8.81 -4.94
N VAL A 261 6.86 8.24 -3.95
CA VAL A 261 7.47 7.36 -2.96
C VAL A 261 8.03 6.10 -3.63
N TYR A 262 7.25 5.49 -4.53
CA TYR A 262 7.69 4.28 -5.24
C TYR A 262 8.77 4.56 -6.27
N ALA A 263 8.72 5.72 -6.94
CA ALA A 263 9.80 6.15 -7.83
C ALA A 263 11.10 6.35 -7.04
N HIS A 264 11.02 6.98 -5.87
CA HIS A 264 12.17 7.18 -5.00
C HIS A 264 12.72 5.87 -4.42
N ALA A 265 11.85 4.92 -4.06
CA ALA A 265 12.28 3.57 -3.68
C ALA A 265 13.11 2.88 -4.77
N ARG A 266 12.74 3.07 -6.03
CA ARG A 266 13.49 2.56 -7.18
C ARG A 266 14.83 3.28 -7.34
N GLU A 267 14.85 4.61 -7.27
CA GLU A 267 16.07 5.42 -7.33
C GLU A 267 17.08 4.99 -6.25
N ASN A 268 16.60 4.76 -5.02
CA ASN A 268 17.46 4.32 -3.92
C ASN A 268 18.02 2.91 -4.12
N LEU A 269 17.22 1.98 -4.65
CA LEU A 269 17.70 0.63 -4.95
C LEU A 269 18.75 0.66 -6.07
N ASP A 270 18.49 1.39 -7.16
CA ASP A 270 19.44 1.55 -8.26
C ASP A 270 20.74 2.19 -7.77
N LYS A 271 20.65 3.22 -6.93
CA LYS A 271 21.81 3.87 -6.33
C LYS A 271 22.65 2.91 -5.49
N MET A 272 22.05 2.05 -4.68
CA MET A 272 22.82 1.06 -3.90
C MET A 272 23.57 0.07 -4.80
N ILE A 273 23.03 -0.25 -5.98
CA ILE A 273 23.69 -1.08 -7.01
C ILE A 273 24.83 -0.30 -7.67
N GLU A 274 24.58 0.94 -8.08
CA GLU A 274 25.56 1.82 -8.73
C GLU A 274 26.75 2.14 -7.81
N ASP A 275 26.48 2.38 -6.53
CA ASP A 275 27.49 2.61 -5.49
C ASP A 275 28.27 1.33 -5.13
N GLY A 276 27.87 0.16 -5.65
CA GLY A 276 28.54 -1.13 -5.43
C GLY A 276 28.36 -1.69 -4.02
N VAL A 277 27.39 -1.18 -3.26
CA VAL A 277 27.09 -1.61 -1.88
C VAL A 277 26.37 -2.96 -1.87
N ILE A 278 25.49 -3.16 -2.85
CA ILE A 278 24.83 -4.45 -3.12
C ILE A 278 25.11 -4.88 -4.55
N ALA A 279 25.32 -6.18 -4.77
CA ALA A 279 25.57 -6.73 -6.10
C ALA A 279 24.90 -8.10 -6.26
N PHE A 280 24.70 -8.50 -7.51
CA PHE A 280 24.17 -9.81 -7.86
C PHE A 280 25.21 -10.90 -7.60
N ASP A 281 24.74 -12.03 -7.06
CA ASP A 281 25.51 -13.27 -7.10
C ASP A 281 25.80 -13.72 -8.54
N PRO A 282 26.96 -14.36 -8.78
CA PRO A 282 27.39 -14.72 -10.14
C PRO A 282 26.47 -15.79 -10.78
N LYS A 283 25.77 -16.56 -9.97
CA LYS A 283 24.83 -17.60 -10.42
C LYS A 283 23.66 -17.77 -9.45
N PRO A 284 22.59 -18.47 -9.85
CA PRO A 284 21.49 -18.80 -8.95
C PRO A 284 21.97 -19.67 -7.78
N CYS A 285 21.62 -19.28 -6.55
CA CYS A 285 21.97 -20.00 -5.32
C CYS A 285 20.74 -20.19 -4.41
N LEU A 286 20.87 -21.11 -3.45
CA LEU A 286 19.99 -21.19 -2.28
C LEU A 286 20.75 -20.66 -1.06
N TYR A 287 20.05 -20.35 0.03
CA TYR A 287 20.70 -19.87 1.26
C TYR A 287 20.05 -20.50 2.48
N VAL A 288 20.86 -20.76 3.51
CA VAL A 288 20.34 -21.05 4.85
C VAL A 288 20.41 -19.76 5.64
N TYR A 289 19.31 -19.42 6.32
CA TYR A 289 19.22 -18.26 7.19
C TYR A 289 18.87 -18.70 8.61
N ARG A 290 19.72 -18.35 9.57
CA ARG A 290 19.52 -18.55 10.99
C ARG A 290 19.18 -17.23 11.66
N GLN A 291 18.18 -17.25 12.53
CA GLN A 291 17.89 -16.18 13.48
C GLN A 291 18.06 -16.71 14.90
N THR A 292 18.68 -15.90 15.76
CA THR A 292 18.93 -16.24 17.17
C THR A 292 18.30 -15.20 18.09
N MET A 293 17.46 -15.64 19.02
CA MET A 293 16.80 -14.79 20.03
C MET A 293 16.78 -15.51 21.38
N ASN A 294 17.30 -14.87 22.42
CA ASN A 294 17.28 -15.39 23.79
C ASN A 294 17.83 -16.84 23.91
N GLY A 295 18.93 -17.14 23.21
CA GLY A 295 19.55 -18.47 23.18
C GLY A 295 18.82 -19.52 22.34
N ARG A 296 17.67 -19.19 21.75
CA ARG A 296 16.96 -20.04 20.79
C ARG A 296 17.38 -19.68 19.37
N GLU A 297 17.59 -20.71 18.55
CA GLU A 297 17.83 -20.57 17.12
C GLU A 297 16.62 -21.06 16.31
N GLN A 298 16.43 -20.48 15.13
CA GLN A 298 15.54 -21.00 14.09
C GLN A 298 16.21 -20.88 12.73
N TYR A 299 16.05 -21.90 11.90
CA TYR A 299 16.71 -22.02 10.60
C TYR A 299 15.67 -22.11 9.49
N GLY A 300 15.89 -21.40 8.40
CA GLY A 300 15.03 -21.48 7.21
C GLY A 300 15.84 -21.45 5.92
N LEU A 301 15.26 -22.02 4.86
CA LEU A 301 15.82 -22.00 3.51
C LEU A 301 15.31 -20.77 2.75
N VAL A 302 16.20 -19.88 2.33
CA VAL A 302 15.89 -18.75 1.45
C VAL A 302 15.93 -19.22 0.00
N CYS A 303 14.81 -19.04 -0.69
CA CYS A 303 14.60 -19.46 -2.08
C CYS A 303 13.50 -18.62 -2.74
N CYS A 304 13.23 -18.88 -4.01
CA CYS A 304 12.04 -18.39 -4.68
C CYS A 304 10.99 -19.51 -4.82
N VAL A 305 9.72 -19.15 -4.64
CA VAL A 305 8.56 -20.05 -4.79
C VAL A 305 7.68 -19.60 -5.96
N PRO A 306 6.98 -20.52 -6.65
CA PRO A 306 6.06 -20.16 -7.72
C PRO A 306 4.95 -19.21 -7.27
N ALA A 307 4.69 -18.16 -8.04
CA ALA A 307 3.53 -17.30 -7.82
C ALA A 307 2.21 -18.07 -7.97
N ALA A 308 2.17 -19.07 -8.85
CA ALA A 308 1.00 -19.93 -9.05
C ALA A 308 0.62 -20.71 -7.77
N ASP A 309 1.59 -21.00 -6.89
CA ASP A 309 1.34 -21.77 -5.67
C ASP A 309 0.49 -21.00 -4.65
N TYR A 310 0.50 -19.66 -4.72
CA TYR A 310 -0.38 -18.80 -3.93
C TYR A 310 -1.85 -18.93 -4.35
N PHE A 311 -2.12 -19.14 -5.64
CA PHE A 311 -3.47 -19.21 -6.22
C PHE A 311 -4.03 -20.63 -6.21
N ASN A 312 -3.19 -21.65 -6.43
CA ASN A 312 -3.61 -23.06 -6.48
C ASN A 312 -3.82 -23.69 -5.10
N GLY A 313 -3.36 -23.03 -4.02
CA GLY A 313 -3.49 -23.51 -2.64
C GLY A 313 -2.37 -24.44 -2.17
N THR A 314 -1.26 -24.54 -2.90
CA THR A 314 0.00 -25.16 -2.43
C THR A 314 0.64 -24.28 -1.34
N ILE A 315 0.55 -22.95 -1.47
CA ILE A 315 0.84 -22.00 -0.38
C ILE A 315 -0.48 -21.65 0.29
N LYS A 316 -0.68 -22.17 1.49
CA LYS A 316 -1.90 -22.03 2.29
C LYS A 316 -1.96 -20.67 2.98
N LYS A 317 -3.16 -20.10 2.95
CA LYS A 317 -3.53 -18.83 3.58
C LYS A 317 -4.41 -19.13 4.78
N HIS A 318 -4.26 -18.36 5.85
CA HIS A 318 -5.15 -18.42 7.02
C HIS A 318 -5.50 -17.04 7.56
N GLU A 319 -5.09 -15.97 6.89
CA GLU A 319 -5.45 -14.59 7.21
C GLU A 319 -5.95 -13.87 5.96
N LEU A 320 -6.91 -12.96 6.15
CA LEU A 320 -7.34 -12.03 5.10
C LEU A 320 -6.41 -10.83 5.04
N THR A 321 -5.94 -10.56 3.84
CA THR A 321 -5.22 -9.35 3.50
C THR A 321 -6.18 -8.17 3.30
N ARG A 322 -5.66 -6.97 3.52
CA ARG A 322 -6.34 -5.72 3.22
C ARG A 322 -5.93 -5.21 1.84
N ALA A 323 -6.91 -4.87 1.01
CA ALA A 323 -6.69 -4.46 -0.37
C ALA A 323 -5.79 -3.22 -0.51
N ASP A 324 -5.87 -2.26 0.43
CA ASP A 324 -5.03 -1.06 0.44
C ASP A 324 -3.55 -1.40 0.65
N LYS A 325 -3.26 -2.32 1.58
CA LYS A 325 -1.91 -2.79 1.87
C LYS A 325 -1.33 -3.68 0.76
N GLU A 326 -2.16 -4.51 0.14
CA GLU A 326 -1.72 -5.27 -1.03
C GLU A 326 -1.38 -4.37 -2.21
N GLU A 327 -2.22 -3.37 -2.51
CA GLU A 327 -2.01 -2.47 -3.64
C GLU A 327 -0.73 -1.65 -3.44
N ASP A 328 -0.49 -1.18 -2.23
CA ASP A 328 0.76 -0.52 -1.86
C ASP A 328 1.98 -1.40 -2.14
N ARG A 329 1.97 -2.65 -1.66
CA ARG A 329 3.08 -3.58 -1.88
C ARG A 329 3.25 -3.99 -3.33
N LEU A 330 2.16 -4.18 -4.07
CA LEU A 330 2.21 -4.43 -5.51
C LEU A 330 2.88 -3.29 -6.26
N ARG A 331 2.49 -2.03 -5.98
CA ARG A 331 3.11 -0.86 -6.59
C ARG A 331 4.58 -0.74 -6.25
N HIS A 332 4.96 -1.08 -5.02
CA HIS A 332 6.35 -1.11 -4.58
C HIS A 332 7.17 -2.14 -5.36
N VAL A 333 6.73 -3.41 -5.40
CA VAL A 333 7.40 -4.49 -6.14
C VAL A 333 7.54 -4.17 -7.63
N LEU A 334 6.49 -3.63 -8.25
CA LEU A 334 6.52 -3.26 -9.68
C LEU A 334 7.44 -2.06 -9.96
N ALA A 335 7.53 -1.09 -9.05
CA ALA A 335 8.39 0.07 -9.23
C ALA A 335 9.87 -0.27 -9.05
N THR A 336 10.20 -1.03 -7.99
CA THR A 336 11.57 -1.48 -7.70
C THR A 336 12.01 -2.63 -8.60
N ASN A 337 11.07 -3.30 -9.27
CA ASN A 337 11.31 -4.53 -10.02
C ASN A 337 11.96 -5.64 -9.16
N ALA A 338 11.59 -5.68 -7.87
CA ALA A 338 12.17 -6.58 -6.89
C ALA A 338 11.19 -6.97 -5.78
N ASN A 339 11.32 -8.19 -5.27
CA ASN A 339 10.78 -8.57 -3.97
C ASN A 339 11.74 -8.05 -2.89
N THR A 340 11.46 -6.85 -2.39
CA THR A 340 12.34 -6.14 -1.45
C THR A 340 12.31 -6.68 -0.03
N GLY A 341 11.41 -7.62 0.27
CA GLY A 341 11.33 -8.29 1.56
C GLY A 341 10.83 -9.72 1.40
N PRO A 342 11.44 -10.70 2.08
CA PRO A 342 11.05 -12.10 1.97
C PRO A 342 9.68 -12.36 2.60
N VAL A 343 8.99 -13.37 2.10
CA VAL A 343 7.82 -13.96 2.77
C VAL A 343 8.27 -15.01 3.79
N PHE A 344 7.64 -15.03 4.96
CA PHE A 344 7.89 -16.05 5.97
C PHE A 344 6.92 -17.21 5.75
N LEU A 345 7.44 -18.32 5.21
CA LEU A 345 6.68 -19.56 5.01
C LEU A 345 7.12 -20.63 6.02
N THR A 346 6.20 -21.50 6.39
CA THR A 346 6.50 -22.71 7.16
C THR A 346 5.91 -23.95 6.50
N TYR A 347 6.45 -25.12 6.81
CA TYR A 347 6.00 -26.40 6.28
C TYR A 347 6.17 -27.49 7.33
N ARG A 348 5.47 -28.62 7.14
CA ARG A 348 5.65 -29.80 7.99
C ARG A 348 6.95 -30.49 7.59
N ASP A 349 7.91 -30.47 8.52
CA ASP A 349 9.22 -31.07 8.28
C ASP A 349 9.13 -32.59 8.16
N ASN A 350 9.81 -33.15 7.15
CA ASN A 350 9.93 -34.57 6.91
C ASN A 350 11.41 -34.95 6.63
N GLY A 351 12.34 -34.31 7.36
CA GLY A 351 13.79 -34.53 7.24
C GLY A 351 14.53 -33.44 6.46
N GLN A 352 13.84 -32.42 5.94
CA GLN A 352 14.47 -31.30 5.24
C GLN A 352 15.36 -30.48 6.18
N PHE A 353 15.04 -30.41 7.48
CA PHE A 353 15.89 -29.71 8.45
C PHE A 353 17.32 -30.28 8.53
N ASP A 354 17.52 -31.58 8.32
CA ASP A 354 18.84 -32.23 8.42
C ASP A 354 19.84 -31.67 7.39
N ILE A 355 19.33 -31.20 6.25
CA ILE A 355 20.11 -30.55 5.18
C ILE A 355 20.88 -29.35 5.74
N PHE A 356 20.28 -28.58 6.66
CA PHE A 356 20.89 -27.37 7.19
C PHE A 356 22.15 -27.69 8.01
N GLY A 357 22.20 -28.84 8.66
CA GLY A 357 23.34 -29.23 9.51
C GLY A 357 24.67 -29.41 8.77
N ALA A 358 24.64 -29.76 7.48
CA ALA A 358 25.85 -29.82 6.65
C ALA A 358 26.29 -28.42 6.20
N VAL A 359 25.33 -27.57 5.84
CA VAL A 359 25.57 -26.20 5.36
C VAL A 359 26.13 -25.31 6.47
N THR A 360 25.61 -25.43 7.69
CA THR A 360 25.99 -24.57 8.84
C THR A 360 27.40 -24.85 9.38
N LYS A 361 28.04 -25.95 8.97
CA LYS A 361 29.46 -26.23 9.25
C LYS A 361 30.42 -25.39 8.40
N ARG A 362 29.91 -24.77 7.32
CA ARG A 362 30.68 -23.88 6.44
C ARG A 362 30.82 -22.51 7.08
N LYS A 363 31.76 -21.71 6.57
CA LYS A 363 31.89 -20.31 6.95
C LYS A 363 30.64 -19.54 6.47
N PRO A 364 29.91 -18.82 7.35
CA PRO A 364 28.79 -18.00 6.93
C PRO A 364 29.26 -16.80 6.10
N VAL A 365 28.39 -16.35 5.18
CA VAL A 365 28.62 -15.10 4.42
C VAL A 365 28.31 -13.88 5.28
N TYR A 366 27.29 -13.95 6.13
CA TYR A 366 26.96 -12.92 7.12
C TYR A 366 26.81 -13.56 8.49
N ASP A 367 27.34 -12.92 9.52
CA ASP A 367 27.14 -13.32 10.91
C ASP A 367 27.23 -12.07 11.79
N PHE A 368 26.09 -11.59 12.29
CA PHE A 368 26.03 -10.37 13.09
C PHE A 368 24.88 -10.41 14.09
N VAL A 369 24.98 -9.60 15.14
CA VAL A 369 23.87 -9.30 16.06
C VAL A 369 23.41 -7.89 15.76
N SER A 370 22.13 -7.76 15.48
CA SER A 370 21.48 -6.47 15.25
C SER A 370 21.48 -5.65 16.53
N LYS A 371 22.09 -4.45 16.51
CA LYS A 371 22.07 -3.53 17.65
C LYS A 371 20.68 -3.01 18.00
N GLY A 372 19.75 -2.96 17.04
CA GLY A 372 18.43 -2.37 17.23
C GLY A 372 17.46 -3.25 18.03
N ASP A 373 17.55 -4.57 17.88
CA ASP A 373 16.64 -5.54 18.51
C ASP A 373 17.37 -6.65 19.30
N GLY A 374 18.70 -6.73 19.20
CA GLY A 374 19.52 -7.73 19.90
C GLY A 374 19.46 -9.13 19.29
N PHE A 375 18.89 -9.28 18.08
CA PHE A 375 18.76 -10.60 17.44
C PHE A 375 19.97 -10.93 16.57
N GLY A 376 20.40 -12.20 16.65
CA GLY A 376 21.46 -12.75 15.82
C GLY A 376 20.94 -13.13 14.44
N HIS A 377 21.73 -12.85 13.41
CA HIS A 377 21.43 -13.14 12.02
C HIS A 377 22.65 -13.76 11.35
N THR A 378 22.49 -14.98 10.83
CA THR A 378 23.57 -15.70 10.15
C THR A 378 23.09 -16.29 8.84
N VAL A 379 23.82 -16.07 7.76
CA VAL A 379 23.46 -16.53 6.41
C VAL A 379 24.59 -17.37 5.83
N TRP A 380 24.25 -18.48 5.19
CA TRP A 380 25.16 -19.33 4.42
C TRP A 380 24.68 -19.44 2.98
N VAL A 381 25.62 -19.47 2.04
CA VAL A 381 25.35 -19.66 0.62
C VAL A 381 25.45 -21.15 0.27
N ILE A 382 24.51 -21.62 -0.52
CA ILE A 382 24.53 -22.92 -1.18
C ILE A 382 24.64 -22.68 -2.68
N ASP A 383 25.83 -22.89 -3.22
CA ASP A 383 26.20 -22.65 -4.60
C ASP A 383 26.71 -23.92 -5.31
N ASP A 384 26.63 -25.10 -4.71
CA ASP A 384 26.91 -26.35 -5.41
C ASP A 384 25.67 -26.84 -6.17
N ASP A 385 25.78 -27.08 -7.48
CA ASP A 385 24.61 -27.38 -8.33
C ASP A 385 23.99 -28.74 -7.98
N ALA A 386 24.79 -29.72 -7.54
CA ALA A 386 24.28 -31.03 -7.13
C ALA A 386 23.56 -30.96 -5.79
N GLU A 387 24.08 -30.18 -4.83
CA GLU A 387 23.43 -29.90 -3.57
C GLU A 387 22.11 -29.13 -3.78
N ILE A 388 22.11 -28.07 -4.60
CA ILE A 388 20.89 -27.32 -4.95
C ILE A 388 19.83 -28.29 -5.50
N GLU A 389 20.18 -29.14 -6.45
CA GLU A 389 19.23 -30.08 -7.05
C GLU A 389 18.71 -31.13 -6.06
N ALA A 390 19.57 -31.64 -5.16
CA ALA A 390 19.16 -32.54 -4.10
C ALA A 390 18.17 -31.87 -3.14
N ILE A 391 18.43 -30.62 -2.75
CA ILE A 391 17.53 -29.85 -1.89
C ILE A 391 16.20 -29.61 -2.61
N ARG A 392 16.21 -29.17 -3.87
CA ARG A 392 14.99 -28.97 -4.67
C ARG A 392 14.12 -30.24 -4.69
N LYS A 393 14.70 -31.40 -4.98
CA LYS A 393 13.98 -32.69 -4.97
C LYS A 393 13.43 -33.05 -3.59
N SER A 394 14.14 -32.77 -2.51
CA SER A 394 13.63 -33.04 -1.16
C SER A 394 12.37 -32.25 -0.83
N PHE A 395 12.22 -31.05 -1.40
CA PHE A 395 11.06 -30.20 -1.17
C PHE A 395 9.86 -30.58 -2.04
N GLU A 396 10.07 -31.34 -3.12
CA GLU A 396 8.99 -31.93 -3.92
C GLU A 396 8.17 -32.96 -3.14
N GLU A 397 8.71 -33.51 -2.05
CA GLU A 397 7.98 -34.40 -1.12
C GLU A 397 7.07 -33.64 -0.16
N ILE A 398 7.27 -32.33 -0.01
CA ILE A 398 6.46 -31.47 0.85
C ILE A 398 5.22 -31.03 0.08
N PRO A 399 4.01 -31.37 0.55
CA PRO A 399 2.80 -31.14 -0.24
C PRO A 399 2.40 -29.67 -0.30
N VAL A 400 2.55 -28.95 0.81
CA VAL A 400 2.10 -27.56 0.96
C VAL A 400 2.99 -26.81 1.94
N SER A 401 2.99 -25.48 1.83
CA SER A 401 3.50 -24.58 2.85
C SER A 401 2.42 -23.63 3.33
N TYR A 402 2.69 -22.94 4.43
CA TYR A 402 1.76 -22.06 5.13
C TYR A 402 2.41 -20.69 5.32
N ILE A 403 1.68 -19.62 5.05
CA ILE A 403 2.19 -18.26 5.31
C ILE A 403 2.25 -18.04 6.82
N ALA A 404 3.43 -18.01 7.42
CA ALA A 404 3.58 -17.69 8.83
C ALA A 404 3.47 -16.17 9.06
N ASP A 405 4.14 -15.39 8.20
CA ASP A 405 4.08 -13.93 8.19
C ASP A 405 4.28 -13.39 6.76
N GLY A 406 3.75 -12.21 6.49
CA GLY A 406 3.87 -11.56 5.19
C GLY A 406 2.75 -11.89 4.20
N HIS A 407 1.52 -12.11 4.67
CA HIS A 407 0.33 -12.30 3.81
C HIS A 407 0.21 -11.24 2.70
N HIS A 408 0.45 -9.97 3.02
CA HIS A 408 0.46 -8.87 2.03
C HIS A 408 1.63 -8.98 1.03
N ARG A 409 2.79 -9.46 1.47
CA ARG A 409 3.98 -9.66 0.61
C ARG A 409 3.75 -10.83 -0.35
N SER A 410 3.17 -11.95 0.11
CA SER A 410 2.79 -13.08 -0.75
C SER A 410 1.77 -12.66 -1.80
N ALA A 411 0.71 -11.95 -1.38
CA ALA A 411 -0.32 -11.46 -2.30
C ALA A 411 0.28 -10.49 -3.34
N ALA A 412 1.14 -9.56 -2.92
CA ALA A 412 1.79 -8.62 -3.82
C ALA A 412 2.75 -9.31 -4.80
N GLY A 413 3.57 -10.26 -4.34
CA GLY A 413 4.47 -11.04 -5.19
C GLY A 413 3.71 -11.84 -6.25
N ALA A 414 2.65 -12.56 -5.84
CA ALA A 414 1.82 -13.33 -6.74
C ALA A 414 1.08 -12.43 -7.76
N ARG A 415 0.54 -11.28 -7.32
CA ARG A 415 -0.12 -10.31 -8.22
C ARG A 415 0.88 -9.62 -9.16
N ALA A 416 2.11 -9.35 -8.72
CA ALA A 416 3.16 -8.78 -9.58
C ALA A 416 3.54 -9.75 -10.71
N ALA A 417 3.63 -11.05 -10.40
CA ALA A 417 3.85 -12.09 -11.38
C ALA A 417 2.75 -12.12 -12.46
N SER A 418 1.48 -12.17 -12.05
CA SER A 418 0.34 -12.11 -12.99
C SER A 418 0.39 -10.84 -13.85
N TYR A 419 0.68 -9.69 -13.23
CA TYR A 419 0.79 -8.42 -13.95
C TYR A 419 1.89 -8.46 -15.02
N ARG A 420 3.08 -9.01 -14.71
CA ARG A 420 4.19 -9.14 -15.67
C ARG A 420 3.88 -10.16 -16.76
N ALA A 421 3.29 -11.30 -16.41
CA ALA A 421 2.85 -12.32 -17.35
C ALA A 421 1.86 -11.76 -18.38
N GLU A 422 0.88 -10.95 -17.96
CA GLU A 422 -0.06 -10.27 -18.88
C GLU A 422 0.63 -9.31 -19.86
N GLN A 423 1.75 -8.69 -19.46
CA GLN A 423 2.51 -7.78 -20.33
C GLN A 423 3.46 -8.52 -21.27
N ASN A 424 3.72 -9.82 -21.06
CA ASN A 424 4.61 -10.63 -21.89
C ASN A 424 3.83 -11.69 -22.68
N PRO A 425 3.51 -11.45 -23.98
CA PRO A 425 2.83 -12.43 -24.83
C PRO A 425 3.61 -13.74 -25.03
N LYS A 426 4.89 -13.78 -24.67
CA LYS A 426 5.76 -14.97 -24.76
C LYS A 426 5.97 -15.65 -23.41
N ASN A 427 5.20 -15.29 -22.38
CA ASN A 427 5.31 -15.88 -21.05
C ASN A 427 5.23 -17.42 -21.12
N THR A 428 6.26 -18.08 -20.63
CA THR A 428 6.39 -19.54 -20.58
C THR A 428 6.10 -20.10 -19.19
N GLY A 429 6.09 -19.25 -18.16
CA GLY A 429 5.95 -19.64 -16.76
C GLY A 429 7.28 -19.86 -16.05
N ASN A 430 8.40 -19.82 -16.79
CA ASN A 430 9.76 -20.03 -16.25
C ASN A 430 10.54 -18.73 -16.01
N GLU A 431 10.01 -17.59 -16.43
CA GLU A 431 10.59 -16.28 -16.20
C GLU A 431 10.67 -15.95 -14.71
N GLU A 432 11.69 -15.20 -14.27
CA GLU A 432 11.92 -14.90 -12.84
C GLU A 432 10.74 -14.18 -12.18
N TYR A 433 10.05 -13.29 -12.91
CA TYR A 433 8.84 -12.65 -12.41
C TYR A 433 7.69 -13.61 -12.06
N ASN A 434 7.72 -14.88 -12.49
CA ASN A 434 6.72 -15.89 -12.11
C ASN A 434 6.98 -16.50 -10.72
N ARG A 435 7.98 -15.99 -10.00
CA ARG A 435 8.39 -16.46 -8.68
C ARG A 435 8.55 -15.28 -7.73
N TYR A 436 8.51 -15.55 -6.44
CA TYR A 436 8.81 -14.53 -5.43
C TYR A 436 9.63 -15.09 -4.26
N LEU A 437 10.37 -14.18 -3.62
CA LEU A 437 11.26 -14.48 -2.51
C LEU A 437 10.51 -14.97 -1.27
N ALA A 438 10.94 -16.12 -0.74
CA ALA A 438 10.45 -16.69 0.50
C ALA A 438 11.59 -17.27 1.35
N ILE A 439 11.33 -17.41 2.64
CA ILE A 439 12.14 -18.20 3.56
C ILE A 439 11.26 -19.28 4.14
N LEU A 440 11.64 -20.54 3.91
CA LEU A 440 10.92 -21.74 4.33
C LEU A 440 11.51 -22.25 5.63
N PHE A 441 10.76 -22.12 6.72
CA PHE A 441 11.15 -22.64 8.03
C PHE A 441 10.41 -23.96 8.34
N PRO A 442 11.11 -25.03 8.70
CA PRO A 442 10.45 -26.23 9.18
C PRO A 442 9.66 -25.93 10.47
N SER A 443 8.46 -26.48 10.60
CA SER A 443 7.58 -26.21 11.74
C SER A 443 8.23 -26.54 13.08
N THR A 444 9.12 -27.53 13.12
CA THR A 444 9.89 -27.95 14.30
C THR A 444 10.83 -26.86 14.83
N GLN A 445 11.19 -25.87 14.01
CA GLN A 445 12.09 -24.77 14.38
C GLN A 445 11.35 -23.51 14.82
N LEU A 446 10.04 -23.41 14.59
CA LEU A 446 9.27 -22.20 14.83
C LEU A 446 8.57 -22.19 16.18
N LYS A 447 8.27 -20.98 16.66
CA LYS A 447 7.39 -20.75 17.80
C LYS A 447 6.54 -19.53 17.55
N ILE A 448 5.25 -19.72 17.77
CA ILE A 448 4.29 -18.64 17.83
C ILE A 448 4.32 -18.10 19.26
N LEU A 449 4.48 -16.79 19.38
CA LEU A 449 4.34 -16.05 20.63
C LEU A 449 2.88 -15.64 20.83
N ASP A 450 2.55 -15.35 22.08
CA ASP A 450 1.26 -14.83 22.50
C ASP A 450 0.97 -13.46 21.86
N TYR A 451 -0.31 -13.17 21.70
CA TYR A 451 -0.78 -11.87 21.23
C TYR A 451 -1.85 -11.37 22.18
N ASN A 452 -1.46 -10.52 23.11
CA ASN A 452 -2.26 -10.11 24.26
C ASN A 452 -3.22 -8.97 23.92
N ARG A 453 -4.27 -8.81 24.71
CA ARG A 453 -5.30 -7.76 24.55
C ARG A 453 -5.24 -6.80 25.73
N VAL A 454 -5.36 -5.49 25.46
CA VAL A 454 -5.61 -4.47 26.48
C VAL A 454 -6.88 -3.72 26.11
N LEU A 455 -7.70 -3.42 27.11
CA LEU A 455 -9.02 -2.81 26.93
C LEU A 455 -9.05 -1.46 27.63
N LYS A 456 -9.56 -0.44 26.93
CA LYS A 456 -9.53 0.95 27.41
C LYS A 456 -10.43 1.20 28.62
N ASP A 457 -11.53 0.48 28.71
CA ASP A 457 -12.53 0.66 29.75
C ASP A 457 -13.25 -0.67 30.04
N LEU A 458 -14.03 -0.69 31.13
CA LEU A 458 -14.85 -1.84 31.55
C LEU A 458 -16.27 -1.80 30.96
N ASN A 459 -16.48 -1.00 29.92
CA ASN A 459 -17.77 -0.80 29.26
C ASN A 459 -18.90 -0.43 30.23
N GLY A 460 -18.64 0.56 31.09
CA GLY A 460 -19.62 1.08 32.07
C GLY A 460 -19.84 0.24 33.33
N ARG A 461 -19.13 -0.90 33.46
CA ARG A 461 -19.23 -1.79 34.63
C ARG A 461 -18.27 -1.39 35.74
N THR A 462 -18.60 -1.77 36.97
CA THR A 462 -17.60 -1.83 38.05
C THR A 462 -16.75 -3.09 37.93
N PRO A 463 -15.54 -3.12 38.53
CA PRO A 463 -14.71 -4.32 38.60
C PRO A 463 -15.45 -5.56 39.11
N GLU A 464 -16.28 -5.41 40.14
CA GLU A 464 -17.03 -6.50 40.77
C GLU A 464 -18.10 -7.05 39.83
N GLN A 465 -18.84 -6.17 39.14
CA GLN A 465 -19.85 -6.57 38.16
C GLN A 465 -19.21 -7.35 37.00
N LEU A 466 -18.09 -6.87 36.48
CA LEU A 466 -17.36 -7.56 35.41
C LEU A 466 -16.89 -8.94 35.88
N MET A 467 -16.35 -9.06 37.09
CA MET A 467 -15.89 -10.35 37.62
C MET A 467 -17.05 -11.34 37.79
N GLU A 468 -18.22 -10.92 38.25
CA GLU A 468 -19.40 -11.79 38.33
C GLU A 468 -19.88 -12.26 36.95
N GLU A 469 -19.89 -11.39 35.95
CA GLU A 469 -20.23 -11.78 34.57
C GLU A 469 -19.18 -12.72 33.97
N MET A 470 -17.88 -12.48 34.22
CA MET A 470 -16.80 -13.35 33.77
C MET A 470 -16.89 -14.76 34.40
N LYS A 471 -17.35 -14.90 35.65
CA LYS A 471 -17.58 -16.22 36.28
C LYS A 471 -18.65 -17.05 35.57
N LEU A 472 -19.51 -16.47 34.73
CA LEU A 472 -20.46 -17.25 33.92
C LEU A 472 -19.76 -18.01 32.78
N VAL A 473 -18.61 -17.48 32.34
CA VAL A 473 -17.80 -17.99 31.24
C VAL A 473 -16.62 -18.84 31.73
N PHE A 474 -15.99 -18.41 32.82
CA PHE A 474 -14.74 -18.96 33.32
C PHE A 474 -14.87 -19.59 34.70
N ASP A 475 -14.00 -20.55 34.98
CA ASP A 475 -13.54 -20.86 36.33
C ASP A 475 -12.33 -19.96 36.62
N ILE A 476 -12.43 -19.13 37.67
CA ILE A 476 -11.49 -18.04 37.96
C ILE A 476 -10.75 -18.31 39.27
N GLU A 477 -9.43 -18.21 39.21
CA GLU A 477 -8.53 -18.31 40.37
C GLU A 477 -7.62 -17.07 40.42
N GLU A 478 -7.47 -16.44 41.59
CA GLU A 478 -6.51 -15.33 41.77
C GLU A 478 -5.08 -15.89 41.78
N LEU A 479 -4.21 -15.31 40.96
CA LEU A 479 -2.81 -15.73 40.84
C LEU A 479 -1.93 -14.97 41.83
N PRO A 480 -0.95 -15.63 42.46
CA PRO A 480 -0.05 -15.00 43.43
C PRO A 480 0.92 -14.00 42.79
N SER A 481 1.12 -14.08 41.47
CA SER A 481 2.06 -13.25 40.72
C SER A 481 1.69 -13.21 39.24
N MET A 482 2.35 -12.30 38.50
CA MET A 482 2.26 -12.20 37.05
C MET A 482 2.77 -13.48 36.38
N GLN A 483 1.87 -14.19 35.69
CA GLN A 483 2.17 -15.46 35.03
C GLN A 483 1.49 -15.51 33.66
N SER A 484 2.13 -16.18 32.69
CA SER A 484 1.50 -16.48 31.40
C SER A 484 0.51 -17.63 31.56
N PRO A 485 -0.52 -17.73 30.72
CA PRO A 485 -1.39 -18.90 30.71
C PRO A 485 -0.58 -20.18 30.48
N SER A 486 -0.92 -21.23 31.22
CA SER A 486 -0.12 -22.47 31.28
C SER A 486 -0.52 -23.50 30.22
N LYS A 487 -1.73 -23.38 29.67
CA LYS A 487 -2.34 -24.36 28.76
C LYS A 487 -3.39 -23.69 27.88
N GLN A 488 -3.76 -24.38 26.80
CA GLN A 488 -4.90 -24.02 25.96
C GLN A 488 -6.21 -23.99 26.77
N ASN A 489 -7.17 -23.19 26.32
CA ASN A 489 -8.46 -22.93 26.95
C ASN A 489 -8.33 -22.18 28.28
N GLN A 490 -7.21 -21.47 28.46
CA GLN A 490 -6.96 -20.60 29.61
C GLN A 490 -6.41 -19.26 29.11
N VAL A 491 -6.96 -18.18 29.65
CA VAL A 491 -6.40 -16.83 29.53
C VAL A 491 -6.13 -16.29 30.92
N ASN A 492 -5.14 -15.42 31.06
CA ASN A 492 -4.90 -14.75 32.32
C ASN A 492 -5.37 -13.30 32.23
N PHE A 493 -6.13 -12.86 33.21
CA PHE A 493 -6.75 -11.54 33.25
C PHE A 493 -6.07 -10.66 34.29
N TYR A 494 -5.80 -9.41 33.93
CA TYR A 494 -5.19 -8.42 34.81
C TYR A 494 -6.10 -7.20 34.97
N MET A 495 -6.41 -6.85 36.22
CA MET A 495 -7.21 -5.68 36.56
C MET A 495 -6.93 -5.25 38.01
N GLY A 496 -6.79 -3.95 38.24
CA GLY A 496 -6.70 -3.38 39.59
C GLY A 496 -5.54 -3.93 40.44
N GLY A 497 -4.37 -4.14 39.83
CA GLY A 497 -3.20 -4.66 40.54
C GLY A 497 -3.16 -6.18 40.70
N LYS A 498 -4.19 -6.91 40.26
CA LYS A 498 -4.34 -8.35 40.49
C LYS A 498 -4.39 -9.15 39.20
N TRP A 499 -3.81 -10.35 39.26
CA TRP A 499 -3.86 -11.34 38.18
C TRP A 499 -4.83 -12.47 38.50
N TYR A 500 -5.51 -12.96 37.48
CA TYR A 500 -6.46 -14.05 37.58
C TYR A 500 -6.21 -15.06 36.47
N ALA A 501 -6.18 -16.36 36.78
CA ALA A 501 -6.28 -17.41 35.77
C ALA A 501 -7.76 -17.63 35.46
N CYS A 502 -8.12 -17.52 34.19
CA CYS A 502 -9.48 -17.68 33.70
C CYS A 502 -9.53 -18.87 32.74
N THR A 503 -10.01 -20.01 33.24
CA THR A 503 -10.14 -21.24 32.44
C THR A 503 -11.55 -21.33 31.87
N PHE A 504 -11.70 -21.50 30.55
CA PHE A 504 -13.02 -21.59 29.92
C PHE A 504 -13.77 -22.83 30.43
N LYS A 505 -15.04 -22.65 30.81
CA LYS A 505 -15.88 -23.77 31.28
C LYS A 505 -16.15 -24.79 30.17
N ASP A 506 -16.10 -26.08 30.51
CA ASP A 506 -16.25 -27.21 29.59
C ASP A 506 -17.48 -27.15 28.67
N LYS A 507 -18.58 -26.54 29.13
CA LYS A 507 -19.80 -26.39 28.31
C LYS A 507 -19.56 -25.60 27.03
N PHE A 508 -18.55 -24.73 26.98
CA PHE A 508 -18.19 -23.93 25.81
C PHE A 508 -17.17 -24.61 24.90
N LEU A 509 -16.55 -25.71 25.33
CA LEU A 509 -15.45 -26.38 24.61
C LEU A 509 -15.92 -27.56 23.74
N LYS A 510 -17.23 -27.84 23.71
CA LYS A 510 -17.80 -28.98 23.00
C LYS A 510 -18.19 -28.62 21.57
N ASN A 511 -17.93 -29.54 20.63
CA ASN A 511 -18.34 -29.46 19.22
C ASN A 511 -17.84 -28.20 18.49
N LEU A 512 -16.63 -27.75 18.80
CA LEU A 512 -16.03 -26.58 18.15
C LEU A 512 -15.34 -26.96 16.84
N GLY A 513 -15.47 -26.10 15.83
CA GLY A 513 -14.66 -26.18 14.62
C GLY A 513 -13.21 -25.72 14.86
N PRO A 514 -12.32 -25.83 13.86
CA PRO A 514 -10.91 -25.46 13.99
C PRO A 514 -10.71 -24.02 14.47
N VAL A 515 -11.38 -23.04 13.86
CA VAL A 515 -11.30 -21.63 14.29
C VAL A 515 -11.93 -21.39 15.66
N ASP A 516 -13.11 -21.96 15.92
CA ASP A 516 -13.84 -21.75 17.18
C ASP A 516 -13.11 -22.37 18.39
N SER A 517 -12.19 -23.32 18.15
CA SER A 517 -11.36 -23.95 19.19
C SER A 517 -10.18 -23.09 19.67
N LEU A 518 -9.92 -21.95 19.01
CA LEU A 518 -8.86 -21.04 19.41
C LEU A 518 -9.26 -20.19 20.63
N ASP A 519 -8.36 -20.04 21.59
CA ASP A 519 -8.57 -19.19 22.77
C ASP A 519 -8.92 -17.74 22.40
N VAL A 520 -8.33 -17.23 21.31
CA VAL A 520 -8.66 -15.90 20.75
C VAL A 520 -10.10 -15.82 20.23
N ALA A 521 -10.62 -16.89 19.63
CA ALA A 521 -11.99 -16.94 19.12
C ALA A 521 -12.99 -17.09 20.27
N LEU A 522 -12.68 -17.95 21.23
CA LEU A 522 -13.46 -18.11 22.47
C LEU A 522 -13.54 -16.80 23.25
N LEU A 523 -12.41 -16.12 23.46
CA LEU A 523 -12.38 -14.82 24.15
C LEU A 523 -13.20 -13.77 23.38
N GLN A 524 -13.06 -13.70 22.07
CA GLN A 524 -13.82 -12.78 21.23
C GLN A 524 -15.34 -13.01 21.37
N LYS A 525 -15.77 -14.26 21.23
CA LYS A 525 -17.18 -14.66 21.20
C LYS A 525 -17.86 -14.58 22.56
N LEU A 526 -17.17 -14.98 23.62
CA LEU A 526 -17.76 -15.15 24.95
C LEU A 526 -17.53 -13.94 25.87
N VAL A 527 -16.52 -13.11 25.59
CA VAL A 527 -16.11 -12.02 26.50
C VAL A 527 -16.07 -10.67 25.80
N LEU A 528 -15.25 -10.51 24.76
CA LEU A 528 -15.02 -9.19 24.16
C LEU A 528 -16.28 -8.62 23.51
N LYS A 529 -17.00 -9.45 22.74
CA LYS A 529 -18.26 -9.04 22.15
C LYS A 529 -19.36 -8.83 23.20
N PRO A 530 -19.71 -9.81 24.07
CA PRO A 530 -20.86 -9.65 24.96
C PRO A 530 -20.63 -8.66 26.11
N LEU A 531 -19.41 -8.61 26.66
CA LEU A 531 -19.14 -7.80 27.85
C LEU A 531 -18.58 -6.43 27.48
N PHE A 532 -17.72 -6.34 26.47
CA PHE A 532 -17.02 -5.09 26.13
C PHE A 532 -17.55 -4.37 24.88
N ASP A 533 -18.57 -4.92 24.20
CA ASP A 533 -19.14 -4.39 22.96
C ASP A 533 -18.10 -4.24 21.84
N ILE A 534 -17.20 -5.21 21.73
CA ILE A 534 -16.16 -5.26 20.70
C ILE A 534 -16.59 -6.29 19.66
N ASP A 535 -17.32 -5.86 18.64
CA ASP A 535 -17.73 -6.73 17.52
C ASP A 535 -16.56 -7.14 16.63
N ASP A 536 -15.78 -6.16 16.16
CA ASP A 536 -14.61 -6.37 15.31
C ASP A 536 -13.37 -5.69 15.92
N PRO A 537 -12.41 -6.49 16.44
CA PRO A 537 -11.18 -5.98 17.02
C PRO A 537 -10.31 -5.16 16.05
N ARG A 538 -10.52 -5.26 14.73
CA ARG A 538 -9.74 -4.50 13.72
C ARG A 538 -10.17 -3.04 13.64
N THR A 539 -11.40 -2.73 14.03
CA THR A 539 -12.00 -1.39 13.85
C THR A 539 -12.36 -0.74 15.18
N SER A 540 -12.54 -1.53 16.24
CA SER A 540 -12.84 -1.01 17.56
C SER A 540 -11.67 -0.23 18.15
N LYS A 541 -11.95 0.98 18.63
CA LYS A 541 -10.96 1.83 19.32
C LYS A 541 -10.82 1.51 20.82
N ARG A 542 -11.62 0.56 21.33
CA ARG A 542 -11.68 0.17 22.75
C ARG A 542 -10.72 -0.96 23.13
N ILE A 543 -10.09 -1.58 22.13
CA ILE A 543 -9.10 -2.64 22.28
C ILE A 543 -7.81 -2.22 21.60
N ASP A 544 -6.70 -2.63 22.18
CA ASP A 544 -5.40 -2.60 21.55
C ASP A 544 -4.65 -3.90 21.89
N PHE A 545 -3.52 -4.12 21.24
CA PHE A 545 -2.84 -5.40 21.25
C PHE A 545 -1.38 -5.27 21.64
N VAL A 546 -0.88 -6.23 22.41
CA VAL A 546 0.52 -6.29 22.83
C VAL A 546 1.09 -7.63 22.37
N GLY A 547 2.06 -7.58 21.46
CA GLY A 547 2.76 -8.78 20.98
C GLY A 547 3.62 -9.37 22.10
N GLY A 548 3.73 -10.70 22.12
CA GLY A 548 4.41 -11.46 23.19
C GLY A 548 5.87 -11.07 23.42
N ILE A 549 6.53 -10.48 22.42
CA ILE A 549 7.90 -9.98 22.55
C ILE A 549 8.07 -8.88 23.61
N ARG A 550 7.02 -8.10 23.89
CA ARG A 550 7.03 -7.08 24.96
C ARG A 550 6.82 -7.69 26.35
N GLY A 551 6.35 -8.94 26.41
CA GLY A 551 6.06 -9.65 27.65
C GLY A 551 4.87 -9.08 28.44
N LEU A 552 4.57 -9.73 29.57
CA LEU A 552 3.44 -9.39 30.43
C LEU A 552 3.60 -8.05 31.17
N GLY A 553 4.84 -7.60 31.38
CA GLY A 553 5.12 -6.33 32.07
C GLY A 553 4.54 -5.12 31.32
N GLU A 554 4.48 -5.17 29.99
CA GLU A 554 3.83 -4.14 29.19
C GLU A 554 2.32 -4.08 29.44
N LEU A 555 1.65 -5.22 29.67
CA LEU A 555 0.22 -5.25 30.01
C LEU A 555 -0.04 -4.54 31.34
N VAL A 556 0.77 -4.86 32.36
CA VAL A 556 0.72 -4.23 33.68
C VAL A 556 0.93 -2.73 33.55
N LYS A 557 1.99 -2.31 32.85
CA LYS A 557 2.30 -0.88 32.63
C LYS A 557 1.15 -0.12 31.97
N ARG A 558 0.51 -0.68 30.93
CA ARG A 558 -0.60 -0.02 30.23
C ARG A 558 -1.85 0.09 31.09
N VAL A 559 -2.10 -0.88 31.96
CA VAL A 559 -3.23 -0.83 32.90
C VAL A 559 -2.95 0.14 34.05
N ASP A 560 -1.80 0.01 34.71
CA ASP A 560 -1.46 0.80 35.90
C ASP A 560 -1.20 2.27 35.61
N SER A 561 -0.80 2.61 34.37
CA SER A 561 -0.71 4.00 33.93
C SER A 561 -2.07 4.67 33.66
N GLY A 562 -3.16 3.90 33.66
CA GLY A 562 -4.50 4.36 33.34
C GLY A 562 -4.77 4.50 31.83
N GLU A 563 -3.84 4.07 30.96
CA GLU A 563 -4.08 4.02 29.51
C GLU A 563 -5.18 3.01 29.16
N CYS A 564 -5.22 1.89 29.89
CA CYS A 564 -6.19 0.82 29.77
C CYS A 564 -6.77 0.46 31.13
N ALA A 565 -7.98 -0.09 31.17
CA ALA A 565 -8.63 -0.50 32.42
C ALA A 565 -8.30 -1.95 32.81
N CYS A 566 -8.07 -2.82 31.83
CA CYS A 566 -7.72 -4.22 32.07
C CYS A 566 -6.99 -4.85 30.88
N ALA A 567 -6.43 -6.05 31.09
CA ALA A 567 -5.70 -6.78 30.06
C ALA A 567 -5.97 -8.29 30.12
N PHE A 568 -5.88 -8.94 28.96
CA PHE A 568 -5.89 -10.39 28.81
C PHE A 568 -4.56 -10.86 28.21
N ALA A 569 -3.83 -11.68 28.97
CA ALA A 569 -2.71 -12.45 28.49
C ALA A 569 -3.23 -13.76 27.86
N MET A 570 -2.79 -14.04 26.64
CA MET A 570 -3.28 -15.15 25.82
C MET A 570 -2.33 -16.34 25.89
N TYR A 571 -2.87 -17.55 25.86
CA TYR A 571 -2.08 -18.72 25.49
C TYR A 571 -1.76 -18.64 23.97
N PRO A 572 -0.50 -18.85 23.56
CA PRO A 572 -0.11 -18.75 22.15
C PRO A 572 -0.81 -19.85 21.31
N THR A 573 -1.28 -19.47 20.12
CA THR A 573 -1.76 -20.46 19.14
C THR A 573 -0.61 -21.40 18.75
N THR A 574 -0.87 -22.69 18.62
CA THR A 574 0.15 -23.66 18.20
C THR A 574 0.31 -23.70 16.69
N LEU A 575 1.46 -24.17 16.20
CA LEU A 575 1.68 -24.35 14.77
C LEU A 575 0.70 -25.36 14.16
N ASP A 576 0.36 -26.42 14.88
CA ASP A 576 -0.62 -27.40 14.41
C ASP A 576 -2.02 -26.80 14.28
N GLN A 577 -2.43 -25.91 15.19
CA GLN A 577 -3.69 -25.17 15.05
C GLN A 577 -3.69 -24.28 13.81
N LEU A 578 -2.63 -23.50 13.61
CA LEU A 578 -2.46 -22.65 12.42
C LEU A 578 -2.57 -23.47 11.13
N MET A 579 -1.81 -24.57 11.05
CA MET A 579 -1.79 -25.43 9.86
C MET A 579 -3.14 -26.10 9.64
N SER A 580 -3.79 -26.59 10.69
CA SER A 580 -5.11 -27.25 10.58
C SER A 580 -6.20 -26.30 10.08
N ILE A 581 -6.18 -25.03 10.54
CA ILE A 581 -7.11 -23.99 10.07
C ILE A 581 -6.86 -23.67 8.59
N ALA A 582 -5.58 -23.53 8.22
CA ALA A 582 -5.18 -23.27 6.85
C ALA A 582 -5.52 -24.45 5.91
N ASP A 583 -5.37 -25.69 6.37
CA ASP A 583 -5.74 -26.92 5.66
C ASP A 583 -7.26 -27.00 5.44
N ALA A 584 -8.05 -26.56 6.42
CA ALA A 584 -9.50 -26.42 6.30
C ALA A 584 -9.95 -25.28 5.38
N GLY A 585 -9.02 -24.42 4.93
CA GLY A 585 -9.33 -23.22 4.15
C GLY A 585 -10.08 -22.15 4.94
N GLU A 586 -10.00 -22.23 6.27
CA GLU A 586 -10.62 -21.28 7.19
C GLU A 586 -9.69 -20.10 7.48
N ILE A 587 -10.25 -19.02 8.03
CA ILE A 587 -9.52 -17.79 8.35
C ILE A 587 -9.47 -17.61 9.87
N MET A 588 -8.26 -17.40 10.39
CA MET A 588 -8.03 -17.07 11.78
C MET A 588 -8.59 -15.69 12.14
N PRO A 589 -9.02 -15.49 13.39
CA PRO A 589 -9.32 -14.16 13.90
C PRO A 589 -8.12 -13.21 13.73
N PRO A 590 -8.35 -11.90 13.60
CA PRO A 590 -7.26 -10.94 13.51
C PRO A 590 -6.35 -11.00 14.73
N LYS A 591 -5.04 -10.78 14.50
CA LYS A 591 -4.04 -10.70 15.57
C LYS A 591 -4.01 -11.96 16.44
N SER A 592 -4.04 -13.13 15.81
CA SER A 592 -4.02 -14.44 16.49
C SER A 592 -2.61 -15.01 16.69
N THR A 593 -1.66 -14.64 15.83
CA THR A 593 -0.31 -15.20 15.81
C THR A 593 0.72 -14.08 15.84
N TRP A 594 1.85 -14.35 16.49
CA TRP A 594 3.01 -13.46 16.50
C TRP A 594 4.30 -14.28 16.32
N PHE A 595 5.02 -14.05 15.23
CA PHE A 595 6.31 -14.68 14.96
C PHE A 595 7.46 -13.71 15.24
N GLU A 596 8.50 -14.20 15.91
CA GLU A 596 9.79 -13.52 16.12
C GLU A 596 10.96 -14.51 16.01
N PRO A 597 12.16 -14.06 15.61
CA PRO A 597 12.49 -12.72 15.12
C PRO A 597 11.88 -12.36 13.77
N LYS A 598 11.60 -11.07 13.53
CA LYS A 598 11.22 -10.58 12.19
C LYS A 598 12.32 -10.82 11.16
N LEU A 599 11.93 -11.20 9.95
CA LEU A 599 12.87 -11.37 8.83
C LEU A 599 13.49 -10.03 8.45
N ARG A 600 14.75 -10.04 7.99
CA ARG A 600 15.43 -8.82 7.58
C ARG A 600 15.26 -8.57 6.08
N ASP A 601 14.89 -7.36 5.72
CA ASP A 601 14.92 -6.86 4.35
C ASP A 601 16.36 -6.45 3.99
N GLY A 602 16.71 -6.51 2.70
CA GLY A 602 18.00 -6.05 2.19
C GLY A 602 19.19 -7.01 2.34
N LEU A 603 19.05 -8.13 3.09
CA LEU A 603 20.11 -9.15 3.16
C LEU A 603 20.21 -9.99 1.88
N LEU A 604 19.06 -10.37 1.33
CA LEU A 604 18.91 -11.17 0.12
C LEU A 604 17.68 -10.64 -0.61
N VAL A 605 17.86 -10.13 -1.82
CA VAL A 605 16.79 -9.51 -2.62
C VAL A 605 16.65 -10.26 -3.94
N HIS A 606 15.42 -10.56 -4.33
CA HIS A 606 15.10 -11.18 -5.62
C HIS A 606 14.58 -10.11 -6.58
N THR A 607 15.19 -9.96 -7.75
CA THR A 607 14.69 -9.11 -8.84
C THR A 607 13.78 -9.90 -9.78
N LEU A 608 12.89 -9.21 -10.48
CA LEU A 608 11.90 -9.85 -11.35
C LEU A 608 12.41 -10.16 -12.78
N ASP A 609 13.68 -9.84 -13.07
CA ASP A 609 14.34 -9.95 -14.37
C ASP A 609 15.68 -10.69 -14.31
#